data_AF-A0A967LRR5-F1
#
_entry.id   AF-A0A967LRR5-F1
#
_cell.length_a   1.000
_cell.length_b   1.000
_cell.length_c   1.000
_cell.angle_alpha   90.00
_cell.angle_beta   90.00
_cell.angle_gamma   90.00
#
_symmetry.space_group_name_H-M   'P 1'
#
loop_
_entity.id
_entity.type
_entity.pdbx_description
1 polymer ?
#
loop_
_entity_poly.entity_id
_entity_poly.type
_entity_poly.pdbx_seq_one_letter_code
_entity_poly.pdbx_strand_id
1 'polypeptide(L)'
;MTLALVLRVIHIVLGVFWAGAVFFLVLFLAPAVGRVGPDGGKVMAEIDRARFLEVMPILALVTILSGVWLMWIVSGGFAGAFFSSGWGQSLTVGGAAALVAFLIGTLRMRPATKRVLGLGPQMAAATSDEERARLGAEMQALRKRARKASVWVAWLLLVAVAGMAAARYV
;
A
#
# COMPACT_ATOMS: atom_id res chain seq x y z
N MET A 1 30.78 -5.95 4.31
CA MET A 1 30.21 -6.13 2.95
C MET A 1 28.92 -6.97 2.96
N THR A 2 28.81 -8.02 3.79
CA THR A 2 27.66 -8.94 3.81
C THR A 2 26.33 -8.32 4.26
N LEU A 3 26.33 -7.45 5.28
CA LEU A 3 25.09 -6.87 5.82
C LEU A 3 24.32 -6.00 4.81
N ALA A 4 25.01 -5.10 4.11
CA ALA A 4 24.38 -4.22 3.11
C ALA A 4 23.75 -5.02 1.95
N LEU A 5 24.36 -6.14 1.56
CA LEU A 5 23.79 -7.04 0.56
C LEU A 5 22.50 -7.70 1.08
N VAL A 6 22.50 -8.22 2.31
CA VAL A 6 21.31 -8.82 2.94
C VAL A 6 20.17 -7.81 3.03
N LEU A 7 20.45 -6.60 3.54
CA LEU A 7 19.45 -5.53 3.62
C LEU A 7 18.90 -5.17 2.25
N ARG A 8 19.75 -5.12 1.21
CA ARG A 8 19.33 -4.83 -0.17
C ARG A 8 18.41 -5.91 -0.72
N VAL A 9 18.72 -7.17 -0.51
CA VAL A 9 17.86 -8.29 -0.94
C VAL A 9 16.50 -8.20 -0.25
N ILE A 10 16.48 -8.01 1.07
CA ILE A 10 15.23 -7.85 1.84
C ILE A 10 14.41 -6.66 1.31
N HIS A 11 15.04 -5.50 1.17
CA HIS A 11 14.38 -4.27 0.71
C HIS A 11 13.76 -4.45 -0.68
N ILE A 12 14.52 -5.00 -1.63
CA ILE A 12 14.06 -5.14 -3.02
C ILE A 12 12.96 -6.20 -3.11
N VAL A 13 13.15 -7.40 -2.54
CA VAL A 13 12.17 -8.49 -2.66
C VAL A 13 10.84 -8.10 -2.03
N LEU A 14 10.88 -7.55 -0.80
CA LEU A 14 9.66 -7.13 -0.11
C LEU A 14 9.02 -5.91 -0.78
N GLY A 15 9.82 -4.95 -1.25
CA GLY A 15 9.34 -3.76 -1.95
C GLY A 15 8.67 -4.09 -3.28
N VAL A 16 9.26 -5.00 -4.07
CA VAL A 16 8.67 -5.48 -5.33
C VAL A 16 7.34 -6.19 -5.06
N PHE A 17 7.30 -7.08 -4.07
CA PHE A 17 6.05 -7.77 -3.71
C PHE A 17 4.98 -6.79 -3.24
N TRP A 18 5.33 -5.84 -2.36
CA TRP A 18 4.40 -4.84 -1.85
C TRP A 18 3.85 -3.94 -2.97
N ALA A 19 4.73 -3.32 -3.77
CA ALA A 19 4.32 -2.44 -4.86
C ALA A 19 3.54 -3.20 -5.94
N GLY A 20 4.01 -4.39 -6.32
CA GLY A 20 3.34 -5.26 -7.29
C GLY A 20 1.94 -5.66 -6.83
N ALA A 21 1.77 -6.07 -5.57
CA ALA A 21 0.48 -6.41 -5.01
C ALA A 21 -0.49 -5.21 -5.01
N VAL A 22 -0.01 -4.01 -4.67
CA VAL A 22 -0.82 -2.79 -4.72
C VAL A 22 -1.23 -2.46 -6.16
N PHE A 23 -0.30 -2.52 -7.12
CA PHE A 23 -0.62 -2.27 -8.53
C PHE A 23 -1.64 -3.26 -9.05
N PHE A 24 -1.45 -4.55 -8.78
CA PHE A 24 -2.42 -5.58 -9.15
C PHE A 24 -3.80 -5.31 -8.54
N LEU A 25 -3.84 -4.99 -7.25
CA LEU A 25 -5.09 -4.74 -6.53
C LEU A 25 -5.82 -3.53 -7.11
N VAL A 26 -5.11 -2.43 -7.37
CA VAL A 26 -5.70 -1.17 -7.81
C VAL A 26 -6.09 -1.20 -9.29
N LEU A 27 -5.27 -1.78 -10.15
CA LEU A 27 -5.48 -1.74 -11.59
C LEU A 27 -6.41 -2.86 -12.08
N PHE A 28 -6.40 -4.02 -11.44
CA PHE A 28 -7.11 -5.21 -11.94
C PHE A 28 -8.15 -5.73 -10.96
N LEU A 29 -7.73 -6.08 -9.74
CA LEU A 29 -8.61 -6.80 -8.81
C LEU A 29 -9.80 -5.95 -8.34
N ALA A 30 -9.56 -4.73 -7.83
CA ALA A 30 -10.63 -3.88 -7.31
C ALA A 30 -11.66 -3.50 -8.41
N PRO A 31 -11.25 -3.14 -9.64
CA PRO A 31 -12.20 -2.95 -10.75
C PRO A 31 -12.96 -4.23 -11.13
N ALA A 32 -12.34 -5.40 -11.09
CA ALA A 32 -13.01 -6.67 -11.36
C ALA A 32 -14.06 -6.98 -10.29
N VAL A 33 -13.69 -6.91 -9.01
CA VAL A 33 -14.59 -7.07 -7.87
C VAL A 33 -15.77 -6.11 -7.94
N GLY A 34 -15.53 -4.85 -8.32
CA GLY A 34 -16.59 -3.86 -8.49
C GLY A 34 -17.59 -4.20 -9.60
N ARG A 35 -17.12 -4.75 -10.72
CA ARG A 35 -17.97 -5.12 -11.88
C ARG A 35 -18.78 -6.39 -11.65
N VAL A 36 -18.22 -7.35 -10.92
CA VAL A 36 -18.89 -8.62 -10.57
C VAL A 36 -20.02 -8.40 -9.54
N GLY A 37 -20.05 -7.26 -8.85
CA GLY A 37 -21.15 -6.90 -7.97
C GLY A 37 -21.15 -7.71 -6.65
N PRO A 38 -22.29 -8.27 -6.21
CA PRO A 38 -22.39 -8.94 -4.91
C PRO A 38 -21.39 -10.08 -4.69
N ASP A 39 -21.10 -10.88 -5.72
CA ASP A 39 -20.16 -12.00 -5.60
C ASP A 39 -18.70 -11.56 -5.36
N GLY A 40 -18.34 -10.33 -5.74
CA GLY A 40 -17.04 -9.76 -5.45
C GLY A 40 -16.76 -9.63 -3.95
N GLY A 41 -17.80 -9.54 -3.12
CA GLY A 41 -17.68 -9.52 -1.66
C GLY A 41 -17.08 -10.80 -1.08
N LYS A 42 -17.38 -11.97 -1.68
CA LYS A 42 -16.87 -13.28 -1.24
C LYS A 42 -15.36 -13.37 -1.44
N VAL A 43 -14.86 -12.94 -2.60
CA VAL A 43 -13.42 -12.89 -2.91
C VAL A 43 -12.68 -11.99 -1.93
N MET A 44 -13.23 -10.79 -1.66
CA MET A 44 -12.61 -9.87 -0.72
C MET A 44 -12.62 -10.38 0.72
N ALA A 45 -13.64 -11.16 1.12
CA ALA A 45 -13.68 -11.81 2.42
C ALA A 45 -12.60 -12.89 2.57
N GLU A 46 -12.37 -13.70 1.54
CA GLU A 46 -11.28 -14.71 1.57
C GLU A 46 -9.89 -14.06 1.60
N ILE A 47 -9.69 -12.93 0.92
CA ILE A 47 -8.45 -12.16 1.00
C ILE A 47 -8.21 -11.62 2.41
N ASP A 48 -9.26 -11.15 3.09
CA ASP A 48 -9.16 -10.70 4.49
C ASP A 48 -8.90 -11.86 5.45
N ARG A 49 -9.54 -13.01 5.25
CA ARG A 49 -9.25 -14.26 6.00
C ARG A 49 -7.81 -14.72 5.84
N ALA A 50 -7.24 -14.56 4.64
CA ALA A 50 -5.82 -14.78 4.37
C ALA A 50 -4.90 -13.73 5.02
N ARG A 51 -5.45 -12.79 5.83
CA ARG A 51 -4.73 -11.76 6.58
C ARG A 51 -3.97 -10.78 5.68
N PHE A 52 -4.39 -10.60 4.43
CA PHE A 52 -3.72 -9.71 3.49
C PHE A 52 -3.62 -8.27 4.04
N LEU A 53 -4.69 -7.77 4.67
CA LEU A 53 -4.73 -6.41 5.23
C LEU A 53 -3.83 -6.25 6.47
N GLU A 54 -3.44 -7.33 7.14
CA GLU A 54 -2.49 -7.36 8.27
C GLU A 54 -1.05 -7.50 7.79
N VAL A 55 -0.82 -8.39 6.82
CA VAL A 55 0.51 -8.75 6.33
C VAL A 55 1.10 -7.63 5.48
N MET A 56 0.31 -6.99 4.60
CA MET A 56 0.80 -5.94 3.71
C MET A 56 1.50 -4.78 4.45
N PRO A 57 0.92 -4.19 5.51
CA PRO A 57 1.62 -3.17 6.30
C PRO A 57 2.93 -3.64 6.92
N ILE A 58 3.03 -4.91 7.34
CA ILE A 58 4.26 -5.46 7.92
C ILE A 58 5.36 -5.53 6.85
N LEU A 59 5.04 -6.05 5.66
CA LEU A 59 6.01 -6.13 4.55
C LEU A 59 6.46 -4.74 4.09
N ALA A 60 5.53 -3.79 4.02
CA ALA A 60 5.83 -2.39 3.72
C ALA A 60 6.75 -1.77 4.79
N LEU A 61 6.48 -2.02 6.07
CA LEU A 61 7.29 -1.51 7.17
C LEU A 61 8.72 -2.08 7.13
N VAL A 62 8.88 -3.40 6.93
CA VAL A 62 10.20 -4.03 6.81
C VAL A 62 10.94 -3.49 5.58
N THR A 63 10.24 -3.27 4.47
CA THR A 63 10.81 -2.62 3.28
C THR A 63 11.34 -1.22 3.62
N ILE A 64 10.55 -0.39 4.28
CA ILE A 64 10.95 0.98 4.65
C ILE A 64 12.14 0.95 5.61
N LEU A 65 12.09 0.15 6.67
CA LEU A 65 13.17 0.09 7.66
C LEU A 65 14.48 -0.42 7.07
N SER A 66 14.44 -1.46 6.23
CA SER A 66 15.64 -1.94 5.52
C SER A 66 16.17 -0.88 4.55
N GLY A 67 15.31 -0.12 3.89
CA GLY A 67 15.69 0.98 3.00
C GLY A 67 16.33 2.16 3.75
N VAL A 68 15.77 2.56 4.89
CA VAL A 68 16.34 3.60 5.76
C VAL A 68 17.71 3.18 6.29
N TRP A 69 17.88 1.91 6.66
CA TRP A 69 19.17 1.41 7.10
C TRP A 69 20.19 1.39 5.95
N LEU A 70 19.80 0.95 4.75
CA LEU A 70 20.65 1.06 3.57
C LEU A 70 21.05 2.52 3.31
N MET A 71 20.10 3.44 3.39
CA MET A 71 20.35 4.88 3.23
C MET A 71 21.40 5.37 4.23
N TRP A 72 21.27 5.00 5.51
CA TRP A 72 22.25 5.35 6.54
C TRP A 72 23.66 4.83 6.20
N ILE A 73 23.77 3.57 5.74
CA ILE A 73 25.06 2.98 5.34
C ILE A 73 25.68 3.73 4.15
N VAL A 74 24.91 3.93 3.07
CA VAL A 74 25.45 4.50 1.81
C VAL A 74 25.74 5.99 1.90
N SER A 75 25.04 6.70 2.79
CA SER A 75 25.24 8.13 3.02
C SER A 75 26.32 8.45 4.05
N GLY A 76 27.00 7.43 4.60
CA GLY A 76 28.00 7.63 5.66
C GLY A 76 27.39 8.18 6.95
N GLY A 77 26.20 7.71 7.33
CA GLY A 77 25.50 8.16 8.53
C GLY A 77 24.65 9.41 8.34
N PHE A 78 24.02 9.54 7.18
CA PHE A 78 23.20 10.70 6.78
C PHE A 78 24.00 12.00 6.58
N ALA A 79 25.20 11.91 6.01
CA ALA A 79 25.98 13.09 5.66
C ALA A 79 25.25 13.97 4.64
N GLY A 80 25.19 15.29 4.88
CA GLY A 80 24.47 16.24 4.03
C GLY A 80 24.91 16.24 2.56
N ALA A 81 26.21 16.04 2.31
CA ALA A 81 26.78 15.98 0.96
C ALA A 81 26.18 14.85 0.09
N PHE A 82 25.78 13.74 0.72
CA PHE A 82 25.09 12.66 0.01
C PHE A 82 23.72 13.14 -0.49
N PHE A 83 22.96 13.82 0.37
CA PHE A 83 21.61 14.30 0.03
C PHE A 83 21.58 15.49 -0.93
N SER A 84 22.71 16.18 -1.12
CA SER A 84 22.86 17.18 -2.17
C SER A 84 23.23 16.57 -3.55
N SER A 85 23.56 15.28 -3.63
CA SER A 85 23.84 14.59 -4.89
C SER A 85 22.55 14.15 -5.60
N GLY A 86 22.58 13.99 -6.93
CA GLY A 86 21.45 13.46 -7.70
C GLY A 86 21.01 12.08 -7.22
N TRP A 87 21.98 11.19 -6.96
CA TRP A 87 21.75 9.87 -6.36
C TRP A 87 20.97 9.95 -5.05
N GLY A 88 21.44 10.76 -4.09
CA GLY A 88 20.81 10.91 -2.78
C GLY A 88 19.42 11.55 -2.85
N GLN A 89 19.23 12.55 -3.73
CA GLN A 89 17.92 13.16 -3.96
C GLN A 89 16.91 12.15 -4.50
N SER A 90 17.31 11.33 -5.47
CA SER A 90 16.43 10.31 -6.06
C SER A 90 15.98 9.27 -5.04
N LEU A 91 16.90 8.81 -4.19
CA LEU A 91 16.56 7.88 -3.10
C LEU A 91 15.68 8.53 -2.02
N THR A 92 15.91 9.81 -1.68
CA THR A 92 15.08 10.54 -0.70
C THR A 92 13.67 10.77 -1.21
N VAL A 93 13.51 11.20 -2.46
CA VAL A 93 12.18 11.39 -3.07
C VAL A 93 11.43 10.05 -3.11
N GLY A 94 12.09 8.98 -3.55
CA GLY A 94 11.47 7.67 -3.59
C GLY A 94 11.11 7.13 -2.20
N GLY A 95 12.00 7.30 -1.23
CA GLY A 95 11.79 6.91 0.17
C GLY A 95 10.65 7.68 0.84
N ALA A 96 10.59 9.00 0.61
CA ALA A 96 9.51 9.85 1.10
C ALA A 96 8.16 9.45 0.47
N ALA A 97 8.11 9.21 -0.84
CA ALA A 97 6.91 8.75 -1.52
C ALA A 97 6.42 7.40 -0.96
N ALA A 98 7.32 6.44 -0.74
CA ALA A 98 6.99 5.16 -0.12
C ALA A 98 6.46 5.31 1.31
N LEU A 99 7.05 6.19 2.12
CA LEU A 99 6.58 6.47 3.48
C LEU A 99 5.16 7.06 3.48
N VAL A 100 4.89 8.05 2.63
CA VAL A 100 3.56 8.65 2.50
C VAL A 100 2.55 7.60 2.00
N ALA A 101 2.94 6.75 1.03
CA ALA A 101 2.11 5.65 0.55
C ALA A 101 1.74 4.69 1.68
N PHE A 102 2.72 4.32 2.52
CA PHE A 102 2.51 3.46 3.68
C PHE A 102 1.53 4.07 4.69
N LEU A 103 1.68 5.37 5.01
CA LEU A 103 0.79 6.07 5.93
C LEU A 103 -0.64 6.14 5.39
N ILE A 104 -0.83 6.50 4.12
CA ILE A 104 -2.16 6.52 3.50
C ILE A 104 -2.75 5.10 3.47
N GLY A 105 -1.96 4.11 3.08
CA GLY A 105 -2.37 2.71 3.04
C GLY A 105 -2.87 2.21 4.41
N THR A 106 -2.10 2.48 5.45
CA THR A 106 -2.35 1.96 6.80
C THR A 106 -3.42 2.74 7.55
N LEU A 107 -3.38 4.08 7.50
CA LEU A 107 -4.27 4.94 8.29
C LEU A 107 -5.58 5.26 7.58
N ARG A 108 -5.63 5.17 6.24
CA ARG A 108 -6.75 5.69 5.46
C ARG A 108 -7.43 4.65 4.58
N MET A 109 -6.67 3.82 3.88
CA MET A 109 -7.20 2.76 3.01
C MET A 109 -7.65 1.55 3.82
N ARG A 110 -6.76 0.95 4.62
CA ARG A 110 -7.03 -0.26 5.41
C ARG A 110 -8.28 -0.16 6.30
N PRO A 111 -8.49 0.90 7.11
CA PRO A 111 -9.68 0.99 7.96
C PRO A 111 -10.96 1.11 7.15
N ALA A 112 -10.92 1.81 6.01
CA ALA A 112 -12.08 1.93 5.13
C ALA A 112 -12.45 0.57 4.52
N THR A 113 -11.46 -0.20 4.03
CA THR A 113 -11.67 -1.55 3.50
C THR A 113 -12.23 -2.49 4.57
N LYS A 114 -11.67 -2.49 5.78
CA LYS A 114 -12.18 -3.33 6.88
C LYS A 114 -13.61 -3.02 7.26
N ARG A 115 -13.99 -1.73 7.31
CA ARG A 115 -15.37 -1.35 7.59
C ARG A 115 -16.31 -1.83 6.48
N VAL A 116 -15.93 -1.71 5.20
CA VAL A 116 -16.72 -2.26 4.09
C VAL A 116 -16.96 -3.76 4.25
N LEU A 117 -15.93 -4.52 4.62
CA LEU A 117 -16.04 -5.96 4.86
C LEU A 117 -16.97 -6.27 6.04
N GLY A 118 -16.85 -5.53 7.14
CA GLY A 118 -17.70 -5.70 8.33
C GLY A 118 -19.17 -5.30 8.13
N LEU A 119 -19.47 -4.41 7.18
CA LEU A 119 -20.85 -4.05 6.84
C LEU A 119 -21.57 -5.12 6.00
N GLY A 120 -20.84 -6.02 5.33
CA GLY A 120 -21.43 -7.10 4.52
C GLY A 120 -22.39 -8.00 5.31
N PRO A 121 -21.95 -8.60 6.43
CA PRO A 121 -22.83 -9.40 7.29
C PRO A 121 -24.01 -8.60 7.87
N GLN A 122 -23.81 -7.34 8.23
CA GLN A 122 -24.88 -6.47 8.74
C GLN A 122 -25.97 -6.24 7.69
N MET A 123 -25.57 -6.00 6.44
CA MET A 123 -26.50 -5.83 5.33
C MET A 123 -27.29 -7.10 5.02
N ALA A 124 -26.69 -8.28 5.20
CA ALA A 124 -27.37 -9.56 5.06
C ALA A 124 -28.36 -9.84 6.21
N ALA A 125 -28.07 -9.36 7.41
CA ALA A 125 -28.92 -9.52 8.59
C ALA A 125 -30.02 -8.46 8.72
N ALA A 126 -29.94 -7.36 7.96
CA ALA A 126 -30.89 -6.25 8.03
C ALA A 126 -32.32 -6.70 7.65
N THR A 127 -33.27 -6.38 8.53
CA THR A 127 -34.69 -6.79 8.43
C THR A 127 -35.59 -5.71 7.85
N SER A 128 -35.12 -4.45 7.80
CA SER A 128 -35.87 -3.32 7.23
C SER A 128 -35.17 -2.73 6.01
N ASP A 129 -35.96 -2.21 5.07
CA ASP A 129 -35.44 -1.56 3.86
C ASP A 129 -34.72 -0.24 4.18
N GLU A 130 -35.16 0.49 5.21
CA GLU A 130 -34.47 1.68 5.70
C GLU A 130 -33.07 1.37 6.22
N GLU A 131 -32.91 0.30 7.00
CA GLU A 131 -31.61 -0.14 7.49
C GLU A 131 -30.69 -0.58 6.35
N ARG A 132 -31.21 -1.35 5.39
CA ARG A 132 -30.46 -1.75 4.18
C ARG A 132 -30.00 -0.54 3.38
N ALA A 133 -30.86 0.45 3.19
CA ALA A 133 -30.53 1.69 2.48
C ALA A 133 -29.41 2.47 3.20
N ARG A 134 -29.49 2.61 4.53
CA ARG A 134 -28.46 3.26 5.35
C ARG A 134 -27.10 2.56 5.26
N LEU A 135 -27.08 1.23 5.45
CA LEU A 135 -25.86 0.43 5.38
C LEU A 135 -25.26 0.45 3.97
N GLY A 136 -26.10 0.40 2.93
CA GLY A 136 -25.69 0.52 1.54
C GLY A 136 -25.00 1.86 1.24
N ALA A 137 -25.59 2.97 1.70
CA ALA A 137 -25.02 4.31 1.54
C ALA A 137 -23.66 4.44 2.25
N GLU A 138 -23.55 3.95 3.49
CA GLU A 138 -22.29 3.95 4.23
C GLU A 138 -21.22 3.11 3.52
N MET A 139 -21.59 1.91 3.06
CA MET A 139 -20.68 1.03 2.33
C MET A 139 -20.17 1.68 1.04
N GLN A 140 -21.03 2.35 0.27
CA GLN A 140 -20.63 3.07 -0.94
C GLN A 140 -19.66 4.22 -0.63
N ALA A 141 -19.94 5.01 0.40
CA ALA A 141 -19.07 6.10 0.83
C ALA A 141 -17.67 5.57 1.23
N LEU A 142 -17.62 4.48 1.99
CA LEU A 142 -16.38 3.83 2.39
C LEU A 142 -15.62 3.20 1.21
N ARG A 143 -16.31 2.59 0.24
CA ARG A 143 -15.70 2.06 -1.00
C ARG A 143 -15.05 3.18 -1.81
N LYS A 144 -15.75 4.30 -2.03
CA LYS A 144 -15.20 5.48 -2.73
C LYS A 144 -13.97 6.02 -2.00
N ARG A 145 -14.06 6.09 -0.68
CA ARG A 145 -12.98 6.51 0.23
C ARG A 145 -11.75 5.60 0.12
N ALA A 146 -11.93 4.28 0.11
CA ALA A 146 -10.86 3.29 -0.04
C ALA A 146 -10.23 3.36 -1.44
N ARG A 147 -11.06 3.48 -2.50
CA ARG A 147 -10.60 3.59 -3.89
C ARG A 147 -9.75 4.84 -4.12
N LYS A 148 -10.19 5.99 -3.62
CA LYS A 148 -9.41 7.24 -3.73
C LYS A 148 -8.05 7.09 -3.06
N ALA A 149 -8.02 6.53 -1.85
CA ALA A 149 -6.77 6.29 -1.13
C ALA A 149 -5.86 5.32 -1.89
N SER A 150 -6.40 4.23 -2.43
CA SER A 150 -5.61 3.23 -3.15
C SER A 150 -4.97 3.77 -4.43
N VAL A 151 -5.65 4.67 -5.15
CA VAL A 151 -5.09 5.34 -6.32
C VAL A 151 -3.92 6.24 -5.94
N TRP A 152 -4.04 7.03 -4.87
CA TRP A 152 -2.92 7.82 -4.35
C TRP A 152 -1.72 6.96 -3.94
N VAL A 153 -1.97 5.86 -3.22
CA VAL A 153 -0.93 4.90 -2.84
C VAL A 153 -0.23 4.34 -4.07
N ALA A 154 -0.97 3.95 -5.11
CA ALA A 154 -0.38 3.44 -6.35
C ALA A 154 0.52 4.49 -7.03
N TRP A 155 0.07 5.74 -7.16
CA TRP A 155 0.91 6.80 -7.74
C TRP A 155 2.18 7.06 -6.94
N LEU A 156 2.08 7.11 -5.61
CA LEU A 156 3.23 7.30 -4.74
C LEU A 156 4.22 6.13 -4.82
N LEU A 157 3.73 4.90 -4.92
CA LEU A 157 4.58 3.72 -5.11
C LEU A 157 5.23 3.71 -6.50
N LEU A 158 4.55 4.23 -7.53
CA LEU A 158 5.16 4.42 -8.85
C LEU A 158 6.32 5.42 -8.78
N VAL A 159 6.13 6.56 -8.11
CA VAL A 159 7.21 7.54 -7.87
C VAL A 159 8.35 6.89 -7.08
N ALA A 160 8.04 6.08 -6.05
CA ALA A 160 9.04 5.36 -5.28
C ALA A 160 9.87 4.41 -6.15
N VAL A 161 9.21 3.54 -6.92
CA VAL A 161 9.89 2.58 -7.80
C VAL A 161 10.71 3.29 -8.88
N ALA A 162 10.15 4.32 -9.52
CA ALA A 162 10.85 5.11 -10.53
C ALA A 162 12.08 5.83 -9.97
N GLY A 163 11.93 6.49 -8.80
CA GLY A 163 13.04 7.16 -8.13
C GLY A 163 14.16 6.21 -7.74
N MET A 164 13.84 5.01 -7.24
CA MET A 164 14.84 4.00 -6.90
C MET A 164 15.53 3.43 -8.14
N ALA A 165 14.79 3.23 -9.23
CA ALA A 165 15.34 2.74 -10.50
C ALA A 165 16.22 3.77 -11.20
N ALA A 166 15.84 5.05 -11.13
CA ALA A 166 16.58 6.17 -11.72
C ALA A 166 17.84 6.51 -10.93
N ALA A 167 17.85 6.29 -9.61
CA ALA A 167 18.92 6.68 -8.69
C ALA A 167 20.32 6.24 -9.14
N ARG A 168 20.45 5.10 -9.84
CA ARG A 168 21.74 4.61 -10.35
C ARG A 168 22.33 5.39 -11.53
N TYR A 169 21.54 6.29 -12.13
CA TYR A 169 21.87 7.01 -13.35
C TYR A 169 22.04 8.53 -13.15
N VAL A 170 21.80 9.02 -11.93
CA VAL A 170 21.80 10.46 -11.58
C VAL A 170 22.70 10.75 -10.39
#